data_AF-A0A6H5JSP9-F1
#
_entry.id   AF-A0A6H5JSP9-F1
#
_cell.length_a   1.000
_cell.length_b   1.000
_cell.length_c   1.000
_cell.angle_alpha   90.00
_cell.angle_beta   90.00
_cell.angle_gamma   90.00
#
_symmetry.space_group_name_H-M   'P 1'
#
loop_
_entity.id
_entity.type
_entity.pdbx_description
1 polymer ?
#
loop_
_entity_poly.entity_id
_entity_poly.type
_entity_poly.pdbx_seq_one_letter_code
_entity_poly.pdbx_strand_id
1 'polypeptide(L)'
;MISEKRSSKAGSETSLFPADTAESAGTSPVASLDMTVLTHTALLEALHLAWSLPCTSNKRRLSRLRVLLSAVCSAFVAIDTDTMAPTPRSRASRLVAVALVASLTVQVCVAFLTTSSALARGRECARLGRSGGFASASSTRVEMVAAEAAVGQKQLETLKFLTPETARATKAAVGTPAYVYDAASLKANAEACLAFPNAYGLTVRYAMKSLPNKAVLQLFQGLGLHFDCSSGFEVERAIAAGVPPQSLCLSSQELPPDAAELLKMGVDINACSLSQLRRIAEEAPGSSVGVRFNPGLGSGGTKSTNVGGPSSSFGIWYEWADEVKEICAGGDLTVSRIHTHIGSGSDPAVWQKVSGMSLDLVRQFPTVTTLNLGGGYKVGRMSGEQSTDLQAIGAPVMEDFEAFAQETGRKLKLEIEPGTFLVANAGSLVCTAQDLVSTGSGGYEFIKLDAGMTELLRPSLYGALHPIVVVPAEGEGDGDTAEYVVVGHCCESGDLLTPVSGAASEIERRTLAKVEIGDLVVVEGCGAYVAGMSAKNYNSFPEVPEVLLDSAGELHVVRRRQTLEQIFENEMPLPTGI
;
A
#
# COMPACT_ATOMS: atom_id res chain seq x y z
N MET A 1 -10.75 54.93 19.45
CA MET A 1 -11.85 55.53 20.24
C MET A 1 -12.98 54.49 20.20
N ILE A 2 -13.58 53.91 21.26
CA ILE A 2 -13.77 54.19 22.71
C ILE A 2 -13.76 52.79 23.43
N SER A 3 -13.16 52.46 24.60
CA SER A 3 -12.51 53.17 25.73
C SER A 3 -13.48 53.84 26.73
N GLU A 4 -13.95 53.27 27.85
CA GLU A 4 -13.56 52.10 28.70
C GLU A 4 -14.84 51.56 29.45
N LYS A 5 -14.91 50.84 30.62
CA LYS A 5 -13.98 50.36 31.68
C LYS A 5 -14.67 49.30 32.59
N ARG A 6 -13.96 48.31 33.19
CA ARG A 6 -14.32 47.68 34.51
C ARG A 6 -13.22 46.77 35.09
N SER A 7 -13.25 46.56 36.42
CA SER A 7 -12.10 46.06 37.19
C SER A 7 -12.45 45.11 38.36
N SER A 8 -11.54 44.15 38.60
CA SER A 8 -11.11 43.62 39.91
C SER A 8 -12.12 43.19 40.99
N LYS A 9 -12.03 41.91 41.39
CA LYS A 9 -11.84 41.52 42.81
C LYS A 9 -11.13 40.15 42.90
N ALA A 10 -10.63 39.78 44.08
CA ALA A 10 -9.64 38.72 44.26
C ALA A 10 -9.93 37.78 45.45
N GLY A 11 -9.22 36.64 45.47
CA GLY A 11 -9.29 35.55 46.45
C GLY A 11 -9.45 34.19 45.75
N SER A 12 -8.87 33.08 46.22
CA SER A 12 -7.92 32.88 47.32
C SER A 12 -7.38 31.43 47.30
N GLU A 13 -6.14 31.21 47.76
CA GLU A 13 -5.58 29.89 48.18
C GLU A 13 -5.40 28.81 47.07
N THR A 14 -4.57 27.77 47.19
CA THR A 14 -3.52 27.41 48.17
C THR A 14 -2.36 26.68 47.46
N SER A 15 -1.17 26.59 48.08
CA SER A 15 0.00 25.86 47.53
C SER A 15 0.73 25.04 48.61
N LEU A 16 0.90 23.73 48.40
CA LEU A 16 1.71 22.84 49.24
C LEU A 16 2.31 21.68 48.41
N PHE A 17 3.65 21.58 48.36
CA PHE A 17 4.48 20.59 49.09
C PHE A 17 5.98 20.78 48.74
N PRO A 18 6.95 20.48 49.63
CA PRO A 18 8.37 20.84 49.48
C PRO A 18 9.30 19.65 49.12
N ALA A 19 10.61 19.92 49.06
CA ALA A 19 11.69 18.97 48.78
C ALA A 19 12.48 18.55 50.05
N ASP A 20 13.71 18.03 49.86
CA ASP A 20 14.77 17.67 50.84
C ASP A 20 14.78 16.21 51.37
N THR A 21 15.92 15.55 51.70
CA THR A 21 17.35 15.63 51.29
C THR A 21 18.10 14.33 51.72
N ALA A 22 19.40 14.22 51.35
CA ALA A 22 20.52 13.61 52.13
C ALA A 22 20.99 12.16 51.85
N GLU A 23 22.24 11.91 52.28
CA GLU A 23 23.17 10.86 51.83
C GLU A 23 23.34 9.68 52.81
N SER A 24 23.97 8.58 52.37
CA SER A 24 25.20 8.01 53.00
C SER A 24 25.64 6.71 52.28
N ALA A 25 26.79 6.13 52.66
CA ALA A 25 27.57 5.24 51.79
C ALA A 25 28.06 3.91 52.40
N GLY A 26 28.20 2.91 51.54
CA GLY A 26 29.33 1.96 51.54
C GLY A 26 29.20 0.65 52.32
N THR A 27 29.24 -0.48 51.61
CA THR A 27 30.11 -1.66 51.87
C THR A 27 29.89 -2.75 50.80
N SER A 28 30.84 -3.69 50.68
CA SER A 28 30.76 -4.87 49.79
C SER A 28 31.03 -6.13 50.60
N PRO A 29 30.40 -7.26 50.25
CA PRO A 29 31.11 -8.53 50.22
C PRO A 29 30.96 -9.27 48.87
N VAL A 30 31.76 -10.34 48.73
CA VAL A 30 32.05 -11.04 47.47
C VAL A 30 31.40 -12.44 47.41
N ALA A 31 31.20 -12.91 46.18
CA ALA A 31 30.94 -14.30 45.75
C ALA A 31 29.57 -14.94 46.05
N SER A 32 28.76 -15.02 44.99
CA SER A 32 28.12 -16.27 44.58
C SER A 32 28.37 -16.47 43.07
N LEU A 33 29.22 -17.41 42.67
CA LEU A 33 29.38 -17.75 41.26
C LEU A 33 28.15 -18.54 40.79
N ASP A 34 27.49 -18.07 39.74
CA ASP A 34 26.30 -18.74 39.20
C ASP A 34 26.70 -19.90 38.27
N MET A 35 26.42 -21.13 38.73
CA MET A 35 26.67 -22.38 38.00
C MET A 35 25.95 -22.45 36.64
N THR A 36 24.92 -21.63 36.43
CA THR A 36 24.16 -21.54 35.18
C THR A 36 25.00 -20.97 34.03
N VAL A 37 25.99 -20.11 34.31
CA VAL A 37 26.83 -19.49 33.28
C VAL A 37 27.90 -20.48 32.78
N LEU A 38 28.52 -21.23 33.69
CA LEU A 38 29.56 -22.22 33.37
C LEU A 38 29.06 -23.37 32.49
N THR A 39 27.77 -23.72 32.56
CA THR A 39 27.17 -24.74 31.69
C THR A 39 26.78 -24.20 30.31
N HIS A 40 26.59 -22.88 30.14
CA HIS A 40 26.26 -22.27 28.85
C HIS A 40 27.46 -22.21 27.89
N THR A 41 28.63 -21.76 28.36
CA THR A 41 29.82 -21.61 27.50
C THR A 41 30.24 -22.95 26.90
N ALA A 42 30.32 -24.00 27.72
CA ALA A 42 30.69 -25.35 27.29
C ALA A 42 29.72 -25.94 26.24
N LEU A 43 28.42 -25.62 26.32
CA LEU A 43 27.43 -26.10 25.36
C LEU A 43 27.56 -25.40 24.00
N LEU A 44 27.82 -24.09 24.01
CA LEU A 44 28.05 -23.30 22.79
C LEU A 44 29.36 -23.68 22.11
N GLU A 45 30.45 -23.88 22.86
CA GLU A 45 31.72 -24.39 22.32
C GLU A 45 31.55 -25.79 21.69
N ALA A 46 30.84 -26.70 22.37
CA ALA A 46 30.56 -28.03 21.84
C ALA A 46 29.74 -28.01 20.55
N LEU A 47 28.74 -27.11 20.44
CA LEU A 47 27.99 -26.88 19.20
C LEU A 47 28.88 -26.32 18.08
N HIS A 48 29.75 -25.35 18.41
CA HIS A 48 30.61 -24.71 17.42
C HIS A 48 31.69 -25.67 16.87
N LEU A 49 32.28 -26.50 17.73
CA LEU A 49 33.21 -27.60 17.38
C LEU A 49 32.52 -28.74 16.61
N ALA A 50 31.24 -29.01 16.87
CA ALA A 50 30.50 -30.04 16.14
C ALA A 50 30.23 -29.66 14.67
N TRP A 51 30.26 -28.37 14.34
CA TRP A 51 29.90 -27.82 13.03
C TRP A 51 31.09 -27.32 12.19
N SER A 52 32.19 -26.90 12.81
CA SER A 52 33.38 -26.33 12.13
C SER A 52 34.30 -27.37 11.47
N LEU A 53 34.18 -28.65 11.80
CA LEU A 53 35.01 -29.72 11.23
C LEU A 53 34.44 -30.27 9.91
N PRO A 54 35.20 -30.31 8.80
CA PRO A 54 34.74 -30.86 7.53
C PRO A 54 34.53 -32.38 7.64
N CYS A 55 33.33 -32.85 7.31
CA CYS A 55 32.96 -34.27 7.44
C CYS A 55 32.25 -34.77 6.17
N THR A 56 32.90 -35.69 5.47
CA THR A 56 32.56 -36.16 4.11
C THR A 56 31.40 -37.17 4.03
N SER A 57 30.56 -37.31 5.08
CA SER A 57 29.50 -38.31 5.10
C SER A 57 28.23 -37.88 5.85
N ASN A 58 27.13 -37.72 5.10
CA ASN A 58 25.82 -37.35 5.63
C ASN A 58 25.28 -38.32 6.71
N LYS A 59 25.67 -39.61 6.68
CA LYS A 59 25.27 -40.58 7.71
C LYS A 59 25.79 -40.21 9.11
N ARG A 60 26.96 -39.56 9.22
CA ARG A 60 27.53 -39.11 10.51
C ARG A 60 26.95 -37.79 11.02
N ARG A 61 26.35 -36.96 10.15
CA ARG A 61 25.58 -35.78 10.58
C ARG A 61 24.23 -36.20 11.20
N LEU A 62 23.52 -37.14 10.55
CA LEU A 62 22.22 -37.65 11.03
C LEU A 62 22.31 -38.39 12.38
N SER A 63 23.38 -39.12 12.66
CA SER A 63 23.57 -39.76 13.97
C SER A 63 23.82 -38.75 15.10
N ARG A 64 24.62 -37.71 14.85
CA ARG A 64 24.84 -36.60 15.81
C ARG A 64 23.53 -35.84 16.11
N LEU A 65 22.72 -35.56 15.08
CA LEU A 65 21.45 -34.85 15.25
C LEU A 65 20.46 -35.62 16.16
N ARG A 66 20.43 -36.96 16.08
CA ARG A 66 19.60 -37.80 16.96
C ARG A 66 20.02 -37.75 18.42
N VAL A 67 21.33 -37.71 18.71
CA VAL A 67 21.83 -37.55 20.09
C VAL A 67 21.45 -36.18 20.65
N LEU A 68 21.54 -35.13 19.82
CA LEU A 68 21.15 -33.78 20.21
C LEU A 68 19.64 -33.68 20.52
N LEU A 69 18.77 -34.24 19.67
CA LEU A 69 17.32 -34.29 19.94
C LEU A 69 17.01 -35.07 21.23
N SER A 70 17.70 -36.19 21.49
CA SER A 70 17.49 -36.96 22.71
C SER A 70 17.80 -36.15 23.97
N ALA A 71 18.86 -35.35 23.97
CA ALA A 71 19.22 -34.48 25.09
C ALA A 71 18.18 -33.37 25.31
N VAL A 72 17.68 -32.75 24.23
CA VAL A 72 16.63 -31.72 24.30
C VAL A 72 15.32 -32.31 24.85
N CYS A 73 14.91 -33.50 24.42
CA CYS A 73 13.73 -34.17 24.95
C CYS A 73 13.87 -34.52 26.44
N SER A 74 15.05 -34.97 26.89
CA SER A 74 15.30 -35.21 28.33
C SER A 74 15.25 -33.93 29.17
N ALA A 75 15.73 -32.79 28.64
CA ALA A 75 15.59 -31.50 29.31
C ALA A 75 14.11 -31.04 29.40
N PHE A 76 13.29 -31.37 28.41
CA PHE A 76 11.85 -31.07 28.39
C PHE A 76 11.11 -31.73 29.56
N VAL A 77 11.37 -33.03 29.80
CA VAL A 77 10.72 -33.80 30.88
C VAL A 77 11.09 -33.26 32.27
N ALA A 78 12.31 -32.76 32.45
CA ALA A 78 12.79 -32.21 33.73
C ALA A 78 12.15 -30.86 34.11
N ILE A 79 11.49 -30.16 33.18
CA ILE A 79 10.85 -28.85 33.42
C ILE A 79 9.39 -28.98 33.88
N ASP A 80 8.75 -30.11 33.59
CA ASP A 80 7.32 -30.35 33.84
C ASP A 80 7.03 -30.94 35.24
N THR A 81 8.05 -31.52 35.89
CA THR A 81 7.91 -32.18 37.20
C THR A 81 8.44 -31.34 38.37
N ASP A 82 7.81 -30.19 38.66
CA ASP A 82 8.06 -29.47 39.92
C ASP A 82 6.78 -28.80 40.47
N THR A 83 6.22 -29.38 41.53
CA THR A 83 4.87 -29.09 42.05
C THR A 83 4.88 -28.14 43.24
N MET A 84 5.18 -26.86 43.01
CA MET A 84 4.92 -25.77 43.97
C MET A 84 4.39 -24.48 43.31
N ALA A 85 3.72 -23.65 44.11
CA ALA A 85 3.00 -22.47 43.63
C ALA A 85 3.95 -21.36 43.12
N PRO A 86 3.67 -20.73 41.96
CA PRO A 86 4.63 -19.86 41.29
C PRO A 86 4.69 -18.43 41.86
N THR A 87 5.85 -18.05 42.38
CA THR A 87 6.18 -16.64 42.71
C THR A 87 6.57 -15.85 41.44
N PRO A 88 6.55 -14.50 41.45
CA PRO A 88 6.79 -13.69 40.23
C PRO A 88 8.11 -13.99 39.50
N ARG A 89 9.20 -14.28 40.24
CA ARG A 89 10.50 -14.66 39.64
C ARG A 89 10.42 -15.96 38.82
N SER A 90 9.64 -16.95 39.26
CA SER A 90 9.49 -18.23 38.54
C SER A 90 8.80 -18.09 37.18
N ARG A 91 7.94 -17.07 37.00
CA ARG A 91 7.27 -16.79 35.72
C ARG A 91 8.25 -16.25 34.67
N ALA A 92 9.19 -15.38 35.07
CA ALA A 92 10.21 -14.85 34.17
C ALA A 92 11.12 -15.97 33.62
N SER A 93 11.64 -16.84 34.50
CA SER A 93 12.47 -17.99 34.10
C SER A 93 11.74 -18.95 33.17
N ARG A 94 10.44 -19.21 33.40
CA ARG A 94 9.62 -20.05 32.50
C ARG A 94 9.39 -19.39 31.13
N LEU A 95 9.17 -18.07 31.06
CA LEU A 95 9.08 -17.36 29.76
C LEU A 95 10.38 -17.47 28.95
N VAL A 96 11.53 -17.26 29.61
CA VAL A 96 12.86 -17.35 28.96
C VAL A 96 13.13 -18.78 28.45
N ALA A 97 12.78 -19.80 29.22
CA ALA A 97 12.91 -21.20 28.80
C ALA A 97 12.04 -21.52 27.56
N VAL A 98 10.78 -21.06 27.54
CA VAL A 98 9.87 -21.26 26.39
C VAL A 98 10.39 -20.53 25.14
N ALA A 99 10.91 -19.31 25.27
CA ALA A 99 11.49 -18.56 24.15
C ALA A 99 12.75 -19.25 23.58
N LEU A 100 13.62 -19.78 24.44
CA LEU A 100 14.79 -20.56 24.03
C LEU A 100 14.40 -21.84 23.28
N VAL A 101 13.42 -22.59 23.79
CA VAL A 101 12.89 -23.81 23.16
C VAL A 101 12.29 -23.52 21.78
N ALA A 102 11.51 -22.43 21.64
CA ALA A 102 10.96 -22.00 20.37
C ALA A 102 12.07 -21.65 19.34
N SER A 103 13.08 -20.87 19.76
CA SER A 103 14.22 -20.51 18.91
C SER A 103 15.01 -21.73 18.43
N LEU A 104 15.33 -22.66 19.34
CA LEU A 104 16.03 -23.91 19.00
C LEU A 104 15.22 -24.77 18.02
N THR A 105 13.90 -24.82 18.19
CA THR A 105 12.98 -25.58 17.32
C THR A 105 12.96 -25.01 15.91
N VAL A 106 12.87 -23.69 15.76
CA VAL A 106 12.96 -23.00 14.46
C VAL A 106 14.29 -23.29 13.77
N GLN A 107 15.42 -23.21 14.48
CA GLN A 107 16.75 -23.51 13.93
C GLN A 107 16.87 -24.97 13.46
N VAL A 108 16.33 -25.94 14.22
CA VAL A 108 16.29 -27.35 13.82
C VAL A 108 15.41 -27.57 12.58
N CYS A 109 14.25 -26.92 12.50
CA CYS A 109 13.38 -26.98 11.32
C CYS A 109 14.06 -26.42 10.06
N VAL A 110 14.74 -25.28 10.15
CA VAL A 110 15.50 -24.69 9.03
C VAL A 110 16.64 -25.63 8.58
N ALA A 111 17.36 -26.25 9.51
CA ALA A 111 18.39 -27.25 9.20
C ALA A 111 17.82 -28.51 8.51
N PHE A 112 16.60 -28.91 8.85
CA PHE A 112 15.92 -30.07 8.25
C PHE A 112 15.37 -29.77 6.84
N LEU A 113 14.83 -28.56 6.62
CA LEU A 113 14.34 -28.10 5.32
C LEU A 113 15.47 -27.91 4.31
N THR A 114 16.55 -27.22 4.71
CA THR A 114 17.73 -27.00 3.85
C THR A 114 18.36 -28.31 3.40
N THR A 115 18.60 -29.26 4.31
CA THR A 115 19.14 -30.59 3.97
C THR A 115 18.19 -31.44 3.13
N SER A 116 16.87 -31.34 3.35
CA SER A 116 15.86 -31.97 2.50
C SER A 116 15.87 -31.41 1.08
N SER A 117 16.01 -30.09 0.89
CA SER A 117 16.08 -29.45 -0.43
C SER A 117 17.30 -29.86 -1.26
N ALA A 118 18.42 -30.19 -0.61
CA ALA A 118 19.62 -30.71 -1.25
C ALA A 118 19.45 -32.19 -1.66
N LEU A 119 18.77 -32.98 -0.83
CA LEU A 119 18.42 -34.38 -1.12
C LEU A 119 17.34 -34.52 -2.21
N ALA A 120 16.47 -33.54 -2.39
CA ALA A 120 15.53 -33.48 -3.51
C ALA A 120 16.26 -33.23 -4.83
N ARG A 121 17.01 -32.11 -4.92
CA ARG A 121 17.80 -31.73 -6.12
C ARG A 121 18.77 -32.84 -6.55
N GLY A 122 19.41 -33.53 -5.60
CA GLY A 122 20.29 -34.67 -5.88
C GLY A 122 19.60 -35.93 -6.43
N ARG A 123 18.27 -36.09 -6.29
CA ARG A 123 17.51 -37.21 -6.86
C ARG A 123 16.90 -36.91 -8.22
N GLU A 124 16.69 -35.63 -8.53
CA GLU A 124 16.10 -35.16 -9.78
C GLU A 124 17.09 -35.35 -10.94
N CYS A 125 18.33 -34.86 -10.78
CA CYS A 125 19.43 -35.12 -11.73
C CYS A 125 19.72 -36.62 -11.91
N ALA A 126 19.44 -37.46 -10.90
CA ALA A 126 19.65 -38.91 -10.98
C ALA A 126 18.53 -39.66 -11.75
N ARG A 127 17.37 -39.04 -12.01
CA ARG A 127 16.26 -39.66 -12.74
C ARG A 127 16.32 -39.46 -14.26
N LEU A 128 16.91 -38.37 -14.73
CA LEU A 128 16.99 -38.05 -16.17
C LEU A 128 18.08 -38.84 -16.92
N GLY A 129 18.97 -39.54 -16.22
CA GLY A 129 20.14 -40.20 -16.82
C GLY A 129 19.95 -41.63 -17.35
N ARG A 130 18.72 -42.09 -17.66
CA ARG A 130 18.46 -43.50 -18.08
C ARG A 130 17.37 -43.72 -19.15
N SER A 131 17.53 -43.14 -20.35
CA SER A 131 16.88 -43.68 -21.56
C SER A 131 17.51 -43.17 -22.87
N GLY A 132 18.14 -44.07 -23.63
CA GLY A 132 18.30 -43.96 -25.09
C GLY A 132 19.56 -43.29 -25.66
N GLY A 133 20.14 -43.94 -26.69
CA GLY A 133 20.75 -43.27 -27.84
C GLY A 133 22.18 -42.73 -27.74
N PHE A 134 23.14 -43.44 -28.36
CA PHE A 134 24.41 -42.83 -28.79
C PHE A 134 24.19 -42.06 -30.10
N ALA A 135 24.46 -40.75 -30.12
CA ALA A 135 24.61 -39.92 -31.32
C ALA A 135 25.56 -38.75 -31.03
N SER A 136 26.16 -38.16 -32.07
CA SER A 136 27.26 -37.18 -31.94
C SER A 136 26.83 -35.83 -31.40
N ALA A 137 27.44 -35.38 -30.30
CA ALA A 137 27.26 -34.04 -29.75
C ALA A 137 28.52 -33.17 -29.98
N SER A 138 28.44 -32.23 -30.93
CA SER A 138 29.49 -31.23 -31.18
C SER A 138 29.00 -29.83 -31.58
N SER A 139 27.71 -29.64 -31.90
CA SER A 139 27.11 -28.34 -32.23
C SER A 139 26.39 -27.67 -31.06
N THR A 140 25.63 -28.43 -30.27
CA THR A 140 24.66 -27.94 -29.27
C THR A 140 25.24 -27.12 -28.12
N ARG A 141 26.58 -27.08 -27.96
CA ARG A 141 27.24 -26.36 -26.87
C ARG A 141 27.48 -24.87 -27.16
N VAL A 142 27.30 -24.42 -28.41
CA VAL A 142 27.37 -22.99 -28.77
C VAL A 142 26.00 -22.35 -28.62
N GLU A 143 24.95 -23.00 -29.15
CA GLU A 143 23.56 -22.51 -29.07
C GLU A 143 23.06 -22.43 -27.62
N MET A 144 23.45 -23.36 -26.75
CA MET A 144 23.01 -23.32 -25.35
C MET A 144 23.63 -22.14 -24.56
N VAL A 145 24.87 -21.75 -24.88
CA VAL A 145 25.50 -20.56 -24.28
C VAL A 145 24.87 -19.27 -24.84
N ALA A 146 24.50 -19.25 -26.12
CA ALA A 146 23.72 -18.15 -26.70
C ALA A 146 22.30 -18.06 -26.10
N ALA A 147 21.67 -19.19 -25.79
CA ALA A 147 20.36 -19.25 -25.15
C ALA A 147 20.41 -18.81 -23.68
N GLU A 148 21.43 -19.20 -22.91
CA GLU A 148 21.63 -18.69 -21.55
C GLU A 148 22.00 -17.19 -21.55
N ALA A 149 22.73 -16.70 -22.56
CA ALA A 149 22.97 -15.27 -22.77
C ALA A 149 21.72 -14.48 -23.24
N ALA A 150 20.68 -15.16 -23.73
CA ALA A 150 19.38 -14.56 -24.06
C ALA A 150 18.41 -14.53 -22.86
N VAL A 151 18.81 -15.02 -21.68
CA VAL A 151 18.00 -14.94 -20.45
C VAL A 151 18.07 -13.54 -19.86
N GLY A 152 17.24 -12.65 -20.40
CA GLY A 152 16.84 -11.41 -19.72
C GLY A 152 17.83 -10.24 -19.86
N GLN A 153 17.92 -9.67 -21.06
CA GLN A 153 17.98 -8.20 -21.11
C GLN A 153 16.71 -7.68 -20.42
N LYS A 154 16.84 -7.10 -19.21
CA LYS A 154 15.76 -6.32 -18.60
C LYS A 154 15.43 -5.19 -19.58
N GLN A 155 14.24 -5.21 -20.17
CA GLN A 155 13.81 -4.16 -21.09
C GLN A 155 13.83 -2.82 -20.34
N LEU A 156 14.51 -1.82 -20.89
CA LEU A 156 14.46 -0.46 -20.35
C LEU A 156 13.01 0.04 -20.42
N GLU A 157 12.54 0.59 -19.31
CA GLU A 157 11.23 1.24 -19.25
C GLU A 157 11.28 2.55 -20.07
N THR A 158 10.14 2.94 -20.65
CA THR A 158 10.03 4.11 -21.52
C THR A 158 9.04 5.13 -20.95
N LEU A 159 9.20 6.40 -21.35
CA LEU A 159 8.23 7.45 -21.03
C LEU A 159 6.84 7.04 -21.55
N LYS A 160 5.79 7.31 -20.76
CA LYS A 160 4.41 6.90 -21.06
C LYS A 160 3.68 7.90 -21.94
N PHE A 161 3.90 9.19 -21.70
CA PHE A 161 3.29 10.29 -22.45
C PHE A 161 4.21 11.52 -22.62
N LEU A 162 5.19 11.71 -21.71
CA LEU A 162 6.20 12.76 -21.86
C LEU A 162 7.15 12.44 -23.02
N THR A 163 7.65 13.47 -23.70
CA THR A 163 8.89 13.39 -24.46
C THR A 163 10.05 14.00 -23.63
N PRO A 164 11.32 13.75 -24.02
CA PRO A 164 12.46 14.45 -23.42
C PRO A 164 12.32 15.99 -23.44
N GLU A 165 11.68 16.55 -24.47
CA GLU A 165 11.43 17.98 -24.65
C GLU A 165 10.40 18.46 -23.61
N THR A 166 9.30 17.75 -23.42
CA THR A 166 8.26 18.10 -22.43
C THR A 166 8.79 17.96 -21.00
N ALA A 167 9.64 16.97 -20.72
CA ALA A 167 10.30 16.82 -19.43
C ALA A 167 11.27 18.00 -19.16
N ARG A 168 12.09 18.38 -20.15
CA ARG A 168 12.98 19.55 -20.08
C ARG A 168 12.21 20.87 -19.98
N ALA A 169 11.09 21.01 -20.69
CA ALA A 169 10.19 22.16 -20.59
C ALA A 169 9.53 22.26 -19.20
N THR A 170 9.19 21.14 -18.57
CA THR A 170 8.68 21.11 -17.19
C THR A 170 9.73 21.64 -16.21
N LYS A 171 10.98 21.18 -16.30
CA LYS A 171 12.10 21.69 -15.49
C LYS A 171 12.33 23.19 -15.72
N ALA A 172 12.22 23.68 -16.96
CA ALA A 172 12.33 25.10 -17.28
C ALA A 172 11.16 25.95 -16.75
N ALA A 173 9.94 25.41 -16.72
CA ALA A 173 8.72 26.16 -16.33
C ALA A 173 8.48 26.21 -14.81
N VAL A 174 8.75 25.12 -14.08
CA VAL A 174 8.42 25.00 -12.64
C VAL A 174 9.55 24.45 -11.76
N GLY A 175 10.72 24.17 -12.34
CA GLY A 175 11.82 23.47 -11.68
C GLY A 175 11.52 21.99 -11.40
N THR A 176 12.50 21.28 -10.86
CA THR A 176 12.32 19.91 -10.33
C THR A 176 12.43 19.92 -8.79
N PRO A 177 11.89 18.90 -8.11
CA PRO A 177 10.94 17.92 -8.64
C PRO A 177 9.57 18.54 -8.93
N ALA A 178 8.79 17.93 -9.83
CA ALA A 178 7.44 18.36 -10.22
C ALA A 178 6.58 17.20 -10.72
N TYR A 179 5.28 17.18 -10.41
CA TYR A 179 4.33 16.25 -11.05
C TYR A 179 3.84 16.80 -12.39
N VAL A 180 3.70 15.92 -13.38
CA VAL A 180 2.97 16.19 -14.62
C VAL A 180 1.86 15.16 -14.78
N TYR A 181 0.67 15.61 -15.15
CA TYR A 181 -0.50 14.79 -15.48
C TYR A 181 -0.88 15.01 -16.94
N ASP A 182 -1.25 13.97 -17.67
CA ASP A 182 -1.64 14.07 -19.09
C ASP A 182 -3.15 14.10 -19.26
N ALA A 183 -3.68 15.22 -19.75
CA ALA A 183 -5.11 15.38 -20.04
C ALA A 183 -5.62 14.38 -21.09
N ALA A 184 -4.79 13.94 -22.05
CA ALA A 184 -5.20 12.98 -23.07
C ALA A 184 -5.40 11.58 -22.46
N SER A 185 -4.43 11.08 -21.68
CA SER A 185 -4.55 9.81 -20.94
C SER A 185 -5.67 9.83 -19.90
N LEU A 186 -5.81 10.93 -19.14
CA LEU A 186 -6.93 11.09 -18.19
C LEU A 186 -8.28 10.96 -18.90
N LYS A 187 -8.44 11.64 -20.05
CA LYS A 187 -9.65 11.57 -20.87
C LYS A 187 -9.88 10.17 -21.43
N ALA A 188 -8.87 9.54 -22.04
CA ALA A 188 -9.00 8.21 -22.63
C ALA A 188 -9.40 7.15 -21.59
N ASN A 189 -8.84 7.22 -20.38
CA ASN A 189 -9.22 6.34 -19.27
C ASN A 189 -10.66 6.60 -18.81
N ALA A 190 -11.10 7.86 -18.78
CA ALA A 190 -12.48 8.23 -18.45
C ALA A 190 -13.49 7.71 -19.47
N GLU A 191 -13.20 7.84 -20.77
CA GLU A 191 -13.99 7.27 -21.86
C GLU A 191 -14.06 5.73 -21.76
N ALA A 192 -12.94 5.07 -21.45
CA ALA A 192 -12.90 3.61 -21.23
C ALA A 192 -13.72 3.15 -20.01
N CYS A 193 -13.80 3.95 -18.94
CA CYS A 193 -14.68 3.68 -17.80
C CYS A 193 -16.16 3.96 -18.10
N LEU A 194 -16.49 5.03 -18.83
CA LEU A 194 -17.85 5.36 -19.24
C LEU A 194 -18.44 4.33 -20.21
N ALA A 195 -17.57 3.67 -20.97
CA ALA A 195 -17.92 2.54 -21.83
C ALA A 195 -18.02 1.19 -21.11
N PHE A 196 -17.98 1.11 -19.76
CA PHE A 196 -18.04 -0.16 -19.04
C PHE A 196 -19.37 -0.91 -19.33
N PRO A 197 -19.34 -2.19 -19.76
CA PRO A 197 -20.55 -2.94 -20.12
C PRO A 197 -21.57 -3.01 -18.98
N ASN A 198 -22.82 -2.63 -19.27
CA ASN A 198 -23.89 -2.53 -18.27
C ASN A 198 -25.26 -2.70 -18.93
N ALA A 199 -26.21 -3.32 -18.22
CA ALA A 199 -27.51 -3.68 -18.79
C ALA A 199 -28.54 -2.54 -18.75
N TYR A 200 -28.59 -1.79 -17.63
CA TYR A 200 -29.68 -0.83 -17.35
C TYR A 200 -29.19 0.55 -16.87
N GLY A 201 -27.96 0.93 -17.23
CA GLY A 201 -27.37 2.23 -16.92
C GLY A 201 -26.22 2.15 -15.91
N LEU A 202 -25.30 3.11 -16.02
CA LEU A 202 -24.03 3.17 -15.29
C LEU A 202 -23.88 4.49 -14.51
N THR A 203 -23.25 4.45 -13.34
CA THR A 203 -22.54 5.60 -12.75
C THR A 203 -21.06 5.25 -12.68
N VAL A 204 -20.19 6.05 -13.30
CA VAL A 204 -18.75 5.99 -13.03
C VAL A 204 -18.44 7.01 -11.94
N ARG A 205 -17.95 6.55 -10.79
CA ARG A 205 -17.53 7.40 -9.67
C ARG A 205 -16.01 7.42 -9.58
N TYR A 206 -15.39 8.58 -9.79
CA TYR A 206 -13.96 8.71 -9.56
C TYR A 206 -13.65 8.65 -8.06
N ALA A 207 -12.87 7.65 -7.63
CA ALA A 207 -12.41 7.53 -6.25
C ALA A 207 -11.29 8.55 -5.98
N MET A 208 -11.69 9.75 -5.55
CA MET A 208 -10.86 10.96 -5.63
C MET A 208 -9.63 10.95 -4.71
N LYS A 209 -9.65 10.14 -3.65
CA LYS A 209 -8.50 9.76 -2.80
C LYS A 209 -7.24 9.34 -3.57
N SER A 210 -7.37 8.94 -4.85
CA SER A 210 -6.23 8.59 -5.70
C SER A 210 -5.44 9.80 -6.24
N LEU A 211 -6.12 10.91 -6.59
CA LEU A 211 -5.53 12.20 -7.00
C LEU A 211 -6.58 13.34 -6.88
N PRO A 212 -6.72 13.98 -5.70
CA PRO A 212 -7.78 14.96 -5.47
C PRO A 212 -7.42 16.39 -5.95
N ASN A 213 -6.67 16.53 -7.05
CA ASN A 213 -6.32 17.87 -7.60
C ASN A 213 -7.57 18.54 -8.22
N LYS A 214 -7.81 19.82 -7.92
CA LYS A 214 -9.00 20.56 -8.38
C LYS A 214 -9.19 20.52 -9.90
N ALA A 215 -8.14 20.67 -10.70
CA ALA A 215 -8.24 20.63 -12.15
C ALA A 215 -8.56 19.21 -12.67
N VAL A 216 -8.05 18.16 -12.03
CA VAL A 216 -8.39 16.77 -12.35
C VAL A 216 -9.84 16.45 -12.01
N LEU A 217 -10.35 16.94 -10.86
CA LEU A 217 -11.76 16.84 -10.51
C LEU A 217 -12.64 17.58 -11.53
N GLN A 218 -12.25 18.79 -11.95
CA GLN A 218 -12.97 19.57 -12.96
C GLN A 218 -12.95 18.90 -14.35
N LEU A 219 -11.82 18.30 -14.75
CA LEU A 219 -11.72 17.54 -16.00
C LEU A 219 -12.66 16.32 -16.00
N PHE A 220 -12.64 15.51 -14.94
CA PHE A 220 -13.52 14.34 -14.85
C PHE A 220 -15.00 14.72 -14.72
N GLN A 221 -15.34 15.80 -14.00
CA GLN A 221 -16.71 16.32 -13.93
C GLN A 221 -17.19 16.81 -15.30
N GLY A 222 -16.34 17.50 -16.07
CA GLY A 222 -16.63 17.92 -17.45
C GLY A 222 -16.78 16.76 -18.44
N LEU A 223 -16.19 15.60 -18.14
CA LEU A 223 -16.36 14.35 -18.88
C LEU A 223 -17.57 13.52 -18.40
N GLY A 224 -18.31 13.99 -17.39
CA GLY A 224 -19.54 13.34 -16.90
C GLY A 224 -19.34 12.29 -15.81
N LEU A 225 -18.16 12.22 -15.19
CA LEU A 225 -17.94 11.34 -14.04
C LEU A 225 -18.55 11.92 -12.76
N HIS A 226 -19.09 11.03 -11.94
CA HIS A 226 -19.43 11.28 -10.53
C HIS A 226 -18.19 11.01 -9.66
N PHE A 227 -18.31 11.09 -8.33
CA PHE A 227 -17.18 10.92 -7.40
C PHE A 227 -17.52 10.01 -6.22
N ASP A 228 -16.52 9.28 -5.72
CA ASP A 228 -16.49 8.62 -4.42
C ASP A 228 -15.50 9.36 -3.50
N CYS A 229 -16.02 9.85 -2.38
CA CYS A 229 -15.34 10.60 -1.34
C CYS A 229 -15.19 9.71 -0.10
N SER A 230 -14.01 9.72 0.52
CA SER A 230 -13.66 8.86 1.66
C SER A 230 -13.69 9.59 3.01
N SER A 231 -14.00 10.89 3.01
CA SER A 231 -14.21 11.75 4.19
C SER A 231 -15.09 12.96 3.84
N GLY A 232 -15.62 13.66 4.86
CA GLY A 232 -16.32 14.94 4.67
C GLY A 232 -15.46 16.00 3.98
N PHE A 233 -14.17 16.07 4.33
CA PHE A 233 -13.21 16.98 3.68
C PHE A 233 -13.01 16.70 2.18
N GLU A 234 -13.20 15.46 1.71
CA GLU A 234 -13.22 15.17 0.26
C GLU A 234 -14.50 15.65 -0.41
N VAL A 235 -15.65 15.58 0.28
CA VAL A 235 -16.93 16.14 -0.19
C VAL A 235 -16.83 17.67 -0.30
N GLU A 236 -16.35 18.36 0.75
CA GLU A 236 -16.07 19.81 0.73
C GLU A 236 -15.13 20.19 -0.42
N ARG A 237 -14.04 19.43 -0.61
CA ARG A 237 -13.03 19.67 -1.65
C ARG A 237 -13.59 19.48 -3.06
N ALA A 238 -14.50 18.54 -3.27
CA ALA A 238 -15.19 18.36 -4.54
C ALA A 238 -16.19 19.48 -4.82
N ILE A 239 -16.96 19.91 -3.82
CA ILE A 239 -17.86 21.07 -3.92
C ILE A 239 -17.05 22.35 -4.22
N ALA A 240 -15.91 22.56 -3.55
CA ALA A 240 -14.99 23.66 -3.80
C ALA A 240 -14.27 23.57 -5.17
N ALA A 241 -14.24 22.39 -5.81
CA ALA A 241 -13.84 22.23 -7.21
C ALA A 241 -14.95 22.63 -8.19
N GLY A 242 -16.20 22.69 -7.75
CA GLY A 242 -17.39 22.97 -8.58
C GLY A 242 -18.24 21.75 -8.89
N VAL A 243 -17.99 20.59 -8.26
CA VAL A 243 -18.80 19.39 -8.44
C VAL A 243 -20.13 19.56 -7.69
N PRO A 244 -21.29 19.31 -8.33
CA PRO A 244 -22.58 19.39 -7.66
C PRO A 244 -22.72 18.27 -6.60
N PRO A 245 -23.33 18.52 -5.43
CA PRO A 245 -23.47 17.52 -4.37
C PRO A 245 -24.11 16.20 -4.83
N GLN A 246 -25.03 16.26 -5.79
CA GLN A 246 -25.76 15.09 -6.33
C GLN A 246 -24.90 14.19 -7.24
N SER A 247 -23.66 14.61 -7.54
CA SER A 247 -22.66 13.77 -8.20
C SER A 247 -21.66 13.15 -7.21
N LEU A 248 -21.81 13.36 -5.91
CA LEU A 248 -20.91 12.86 -4.85
C LEU A 248 -21.52 11.65 -4.13
N CYS A 249 -20.68 10.70 -3.72
CA CYS A 249 -21.01 9.70 -2.71
C CYS A 249 -19.94 9.66 -1.63
N LEU A 250 -20.35 9.50 -0.37
CA LEU A 250 -19.47 9.39 0.79
C LEU A 250 -19.43 7.94 1.30
N SER A 251 -18.23 7.33 1.28
CA SER A 251 -17.97 5.92 1.65
C SER A 251 -16.89 5.80 2.74
N SER A 252 -17.06 6.53 3.85
CA SER A 252 -16.04 6.76 4.88
C SER A 252 -16.09 5.79 6.08
N GLN A 253 -14.94 5.55 6.71
CA GLN A 253 -14.88 4.87 8.02
C GLN A 253 -15.33 5.81 9.17
N GLU A 254 -15.06 7.11 9.03
CA GLU A 254 -15.55 8.17 9.90
C GLU A 254 -16.72 8.89 9.21
N LEU A 255 -17.94 8.70 9.72
CA LEU A 255 -19.11 9.47 9.26
C LEU A 255 -19.01 10.87 9.89
N PRO A 256 -18.96 11.96 9.10
CA PRO A 256 -18.69 13.28 9.64
C PRO A 256 -19.90 13.82 10.44
N PRO A 257 -19.72 14.84 11.30
CA PRO A 257 -20.79 15.38 12.16
C PRO A 257 -21.99 15.95 11.39
N ASP A 258 -21.78 16.39 10.15
CA ASP A 258 -22.73 17.05 9.26
C ASP A 258 -23.44 16.09 8.27
N ALA A 259 -23.29 14.77 8.42
CA ALA A 259 -23.79 13.79 7.46
C ALA A 259 -25.30 13.93 7.13
N ALA A 260 -26.13 14.29 8.12
CA ALA A 260 -27.55 14.57 7.92
C ALA A 260 -27.85 15.87 7.17
N GLU A 261 -26.86 16.75 6.99
CA GLU A 261 -26.92 17.98 6.18
C GLU A 261 -26.40 17.70 4.76
N LEU A 262 -25.33 16.91 4.62
CA LEU A 262 -24.86 16.39 3.34
C LEU A 262 -25.95 15.60 2.60
N LEU A 263 -26.71 14.74 3.29
CA LEU A 263 -27.89 14.06 2.74
C LEU A 263 -28.96 15.05 2.24
N LYS A 264 -29.21 16.15 2.97
CA LYS A 264 -30.18 17.19 2.57
C LYS A 264 -29.69 18.02 1.37
N MET A 265 -28.37 18.18 1.22
CA MET A 265 -27.75 18.73 0.01
C MET A 265 -27.84 17.76 -1.18
N GLY A 266 -28.12 16.48 -0.95
CA GLY A 266 -28.25 15.44 -1.97
C GLY A 266 -26.97 14.64 -2.24
N VAL A 267 -26.01 14.65 -1.32
CA VAL A 267 -24.85 13.73 -1.36
C VAL A 267 -25.31 12.32 -1.02
N ASP A 268 -24.99 11.33 -1.86
CA ASP A 268 -25.20 9.91 -1.54
C ASP A 268 -24.33 9.53 -0.32
N ILE A 269 -24.84 8.79 0.68
CA ILE A 269 -24.01 8.24 1.76
C ILE A 269 -24.12 6.71 1.79
N ASN A 270 -22.98 6.03 1.80
CA ASN A 270 -22.86 4.60 2.07
C ASN A 270 -22.55 4.37 3.57
N ALA A 271 -23.53 3.91 4.33
CA ALA A 271 -23.32 3.48 5.71
C ALA A 271 -22.35 2.28 5.74
N CYS A 272 -21.17 2.49 6.31
CA CYS A 272 -20.06 1.54 6.34
C CYS A 272 -19.98 0.72 7.65
N SER A 273 -20.82 1.02 8.65
CA SER A 273 -20.98 0.21 9.86
C SER A 273 -22.40 0.32 10.43
N LEU A 274 -22.80 -0.63 11.27
CA LEU A 274 -24.10 -0.60 11.99
C LEU A 274 -24.24 0.65 12.87
N SER A 275 -23.14 1.14 13.44
CA SER A 275 -23.11 2.38 14.24
C SER A 275 -23.39 3.62 13.38
N GLN A 276 -22.77 3.72 12.20
CA GLN A 276 -23.08 4.78 11.24
C GLN A 276 -24.55 4.72 10.78
N LEU A 277 -25.08 3.52 10.51
CA LEU A 277 -26.46 3.34 10.08
C LEU A 277 -27.47 3.75 11.16
N ARG A 278 -27.22 3.40 12.44
CA ARG A 278 -28.02 3.84 13.60
C ARG A 278 -27.99 5.37 13.72
N ARG A 279 -26.81 5.99 13.61
CA ARG A 279 -26.67 7.45 13.63
C ARG A 279 -27.44 8.13 12.49
N ILE A 280 -27.42 7.57 11.27
CA ILE A 280 -28.22 8.09 10.14
C ILE A 280 -29.73 7.92 10.39
N ALA A 281 -30.16 6.81 10.99
CA ALA A 281 -31.57 6.61 11.40
C ALA A 281 -32.04 7.61 12.47
N GLU A 282 -31.14 8.04 13.36
CA GLU A 282 -31.41 9.02 14.42
C GLU A 282 -31.37 10.48 13.91
N GLU A 283 -30.40 10.84 13.07
CA GLU A 283 -30.17 12.23 12.60
C GLU A 283 -30.90 12.58 11.29
N ALA A 284 -31.23 11.59 10.47
CA ALA A 284 -31.88 11.73 9.17
C ALA A 284 -32.97 10.65 8.91
N PRO A 285 -33.97 10.50 9.79
CA PRO A 285 -35.07 9.56 9.57
C PRO A 285 -35.85 9.89 8.29
N GLY A 286 -36.39 8.86 7.63
CA GLY A 286 -37.07 8.99 6.33
C GLY A 286 -36.14 9.23 5.13
N SER A 287 -34.81 9.27 5.34
CA SER A 287 -33.84 9.49 4.26
C SER A 287 -33.58 8.22 3.43
N SER A 288 -33.01 8.41 2.23
CA SER A 288 -32.49 7.30 1.45
C SER A 288 -30.98 7.16 1.66
N VAL A 289 -30.52 5.91 1.82
CA VAL A 289 -29.14 5.60 2.20
C VAL A 289 -28.61 4.42 1.36
N GLY A 290 -27.31 4.40 1.12
CA GLY A 290 -26.60 3.20 0.67
C GLY A 290 -26.08 2.40 1.86
N VAL A 291 -25.96 1.08 1.73
CA VAL A 291 -25.32 0.24 2.75
C VAL A 291 -24.12 -0.49 2.14
N ARG A 292 -22.94 -0.29 2.75
CA ARG A 292 -21.71 -0.98 2.36
C ARG A 292 -21.55 -2.28 3.12
N PHE A 293 -21.51 -3.38 2.40
CA PHE A 293 -21.31 -4.72 2.95
C PHE A 293 -19.89 -5.25 2.70
N ASN A 294 -19.39 -6.01 3.67
CA ASN A 294 -18.29 -6.94 3.54
C ASN A 294 -18.87 -8.32 3.14
N PRO A 295 -18.70 -8.80 1.90
CA PRO A 295 -19.34 -10.02 1.41
C PRO A 295 -18.64 -11.31 1.87
N GLY A 296 -17.84 -11.28 2.95
CA GLY A 296 -17.14 -12.46 3.48
C GLY A 296 -15.93 -12.93 2.69
N LEU A 297 -15.74 -12.40 1.48
CA LEU A 297 -14.60 -12.64 0.58
C LEU A 297 -13.96 -11.30 0.18
N GLY A 298 -12.66 -11.33 -0.12
CA GLY A 298 -11.95 -10.18 -0.68
C GLY A 298 -10.74 -10.61 -1.52
N SER A 299 -10.20 -9.68 -2.30
CA SER A 299 -9.10 -9.89 -3.25
C SER A 299 -8.11 -8.73 -3.21
N GLY A 300 -6.82 -8.98 -3.44
CA GLY A 300 -5.82 -7.93 -3.51
C GLY A 300 -4.42 -8.48 -3.78
N GLY A 301 -3.53 -7.66 -4.35
CA GLY A 301 -2.13 -8.04 -4.61
C GLY A 301 -1.28 -8.16 -3.33
N THR A 302 -1.72 -7.54 -2.23
CA THR A 302 -1.09 -7.60 -0.90
C THR A 302 -2.19 -7.67 0.18
N LYS A 303 -1.82 -8.07 1.40
CA LYS A 303 -2.77 -8.04 2.54
C LYS A 303 -3.38 -6.65 2.75
N SER A 304 -2.57 -5.59 2.61
CA SER A 304 -2.97 -4.19 2.75
C SER A 304 -3.82 -3.65 1.59
N THR A 305 -4.04 -4.42 0.52
CA THR A 305 -4.90 -4.06 -0.63
C THR A 305 -6.08 -5.02 -0.82
N ASN A 306 -6.26 -5.96 0.12
CA ASN A 306 -7.47 -6.76 0.25
C ASN A 306 -8.39 -6.12 1.29
N VAL A 307 -9.62 -5.78 0.88
CA VAL A 307 -10.58 -5.01 1.69
C VAL A 307 -11.92 -5.71 1.85
N GLY A 308 -11.99 -7.01 1.56
CA GLY A 308 -13.11 -7.89 1.90
C GLY A 308 -12.67 -9.10 2.73
N GLY A 309 -13.65 -9.82 3.29
CA GLY A 309 -13.42 -10.97 4.16
C GLY A 309 -13.05 -10.61 5.61
N PRO A 310 -12.76 -11.63 6.45
CA PRO A 310 -12.68 -11.49 7.91
C PRO A 310 -11.46 -10.72 8.42
N SER A 311 -10.53 -10.32 7.55
CA SER A 311 -9.38 -9.47 7.88
C SER A 311 -9.57 -7.99 7.48
N SER A 312 -10.76 -7.61 7.01
CA SER A 312 -11.09 -6.24 6.61
C SER A 312 -11.97 -5.53 7.65
N SER A 313 -11.63 -4.28 7.97
CA SER A 313 -12.46 -3.38 8.80
C SER A 313 -13.59 -2.68 8.01
N PHE A 314 -13.66 -2.87 6.69
CA PHE A 314 -14.56 -2.11 5.83
C PHE A 314 -15.90 -2.81 5.60
N GLY A 315 -16.99 -2.10 5.92
CA GLY A 315 -18.36 -2.53 5.63
C GLY A 315 -19.00 -3.41 6.70
N ILE A 316 -20.33 -3.44 6.69
CA ILE A 316 -21.14 -4.30 7.56
C ILE A 316 -20.95 -5.76 7.12
N TRP A 317 -20.71 -6.67 8.07
CA TRP A 317 -20.58 -8.10 7.76
C TRP A 317 -21.89 -8.65 7.16
N TYR A 318 -21.81 -9.44 6.08
CA TYR A 318 -23.00 -9.89 5.32
C TYR A 318 -24.05 -10.63 6.15
N GLU A 319 -23.65 -11.31 7.23
CA GLU A 319 -24.55 -12.05 8.14
C GLU A 319 -25.37 -11.12 9.05
N TRP A 320 -25.03 -9.82 9.11
CA TRP A 320 -25.78 -8.79 9.86
C TRP A 320 -26.81 -8.07 8.98
N ALA A 321 -27.13 -8.61 7.80
CA ALA A 321 -28.14 -8.04 6.90
C ALA A 321 -29.54 -7.92 7.55
N ASP A 322 -29.88 -8.75 8.53
CA ASP A 322 -31.14 -8.61 9.27
C ASP A 322 -31.11 -7.46 10.30
N GLU A 323 -29.99 -7.23 11.01
CA GLU A 323 -29.85 -6.06 11.89
C GLU A 323 -29.90 -4.76 11.07
N VAL A 324 -29.35 -4.75 9.85
CA VAL A 324 -29.49 -3.63 8.90
C VAL A 324 -30.97 -3.36 8.59
N LYS A 325 -31.79 -4.40 8.36
CA LYS A 325 -33.23 -4.25 8.10
C LYS A 325 -33.96 -3.69 9.32
N GLU A 326 -33.63 -4.16 10.53
CA GLU A 326 -34.19 -3.65 11.79
C GLU A 326 -33.87 -2.17 12.03
N ILE A 327 -32.60 -1.77 11.86
CA ILE A 327 -32.18 -0.36 12.02
C ILE A 327 -32.87 0.53 10.98
N CYS A 328 -32.91 0.11 9.70
CA CYS A 328 -33.59 0.88 8.66
C CYS A 328 -35.08 1.02 8.92
N ALA A 329 -35.77 -0.04 9.36
CA ALA A 329 -37.18 0.03 9.73
C ALA A 329 -37.44 0.95 10.94
N GLY A 330 -36.52 1.01 11.91
CA GLY A 330 -36.60 1.92 13.05
C GLY A 330 -36.45 3.40 12.69
N GLY A 331 -35.68 3.72 11.64
CA GLY A 331 -35.46 5.08 11.15
C GLY A 331 -36.26 5.49 9.90
N ASP A 332 -37.18 4.64 9.43
CA ASP A 332 -37.86 4.81 8.13
C ASP A 332 -36.89 4.99 6.93
N LEU A 333 -35.71 4.36 7.00
CA LEU A 333 -34.64 4.54 6.00
C LEU A 333 -34.88 3.69 4.75
N THR A 334 -34.85 4.34 3.59
CA THR A 334 -34.95 3.66 2.29
C THR A 334 -33.57 3.25 1.77
N VAL A 335 -33.20 1.98 1.93
CA VAL A 335 -31.97 1.41 1.36
C VAL A 335 -32.08 1.38 -0.18
N SER A 336 -31.47 2.34 -0.86
CA SER A 336 -31.54 2.48 -2.33
C SER A 336 -30.32 1.91 -3.05
N ARG A 337 -29.18 1.82 -2.35
CA ARG A 337 -27.91 1.30 -2.88
C ARG A 337 -27.35 0.19 -2.00
N ILE A 338 -26.89 -0.89 -2.63
CA ILE A 338 -25.90 -1.79 -2.01
C ILE A 338 -24.54 -1.40 -2.56
N HIS A 339 -23.55 -1.29 -1.67
CA HIS A 339 -22.15 -1.10 -2.00
C HIS A 339 -21.36 -2.33 -1.56
N THR A 340 -20.55 -2.88 -2.46
CA THR A 340 -19.52 -3.86 -2.10
C THR A 340 -18.19 -3.42 -2.69
N HIS A 341 -17.10 -3.62 -1.96
CA HIS A 341 -15.76 -3.36 -2.47
C HIS A 341 -14.79 -4.36 -1.86
N ILE A 342 -14.37 -5.32 -2.70
CA ILE A 342 -13.59 -6.51 -2.33
C ILE A 342 -12.06 -6.28 -2.34
N GLY A 343 -11.60 -5.24 -3.05
CA GLY A 343 -10.20 -4.98 -3.35
C GLY A 343 -9.80 -5.34 -4.78
N SER A 344 -8.49 -5.47 -5.04
CA SER A 344 -7.94 -5.31 -6.40
C SER A 344 -7.61 -6.60 -7.17
N GLY A 345 -7.85 -6.58 -8.49
CA GLY A 345 -7.60 -7.73 -9.38
C GLY A 345 -7.89 -7.49 -10.87
N SER A 346 -7.29 -8.33 -11.73
CA SER A 346 -7.41 -8.30 -13.20
C SER A 346 -8.12 -9.52 -13.83
N ASP A 347 -8.65 -10.42 -13.02
CA ASP A 347 -9.30 -11.66 -13.46
C ASP A 347 -10.84 -11.47 -13.55
N PRO A 348 -11.47 -11.66 -14.74
CA PRO A 348 -12.92 -11.59 -14.89
C PRO A 348 -13.70 -12.54 -13.96
N ALA A 349 -13.15 -13.72 -13.64
CA ALA A 349 -13.85 -14.70 -12.80
C ALA A 349 -14.00 -14.22 -11.34
N VAL A 350 -13.09 -13.36 -10.86
CA VAL A 350 -13.20 -12.71 -9.55
C VAL A 350 -14.32 -11.67 -9.56
N TRP A 351 -14.42 -10.88 -10.63
CA TRP A 351 -15.45 -9.85 -10.79
C TRP A 351 -16.85 -10.44 -10.93
N GLN A 352 -17.03 -11.48 -11.75
CA GLN A 352 -18.32 -12.18 -11.88
C GLN A 352 -18.76 -12.81 -10.55
N LYS A 353 -17.86 -13.50 -9.85
CA LYS A 353 -18.17 -14.10 -8.53
C LYS A 353 -18.70 -13.04 -7.55
N VAL A 354 -18.12 -11.85 -7.56
CA VAL A 354 -18.48 -10.78 -6.63
C VAL A 354 -19.73 -10.02 -7.04
N SER A 355 -19.98 -9.88 -8.35
CA SER A 355 -21.28 -9.47 -8.88
C SER A 355 -22.40 -10.38 -8.36
N GLY A 356 -22.29 -11.70 -8.56
CA GLY A 356 -23.24 -12.68 -8.03
C GLY A 356 -23.46 -12.58 -6.50
N MET A 357 -22.37 -12.59 -5.72
CA MET A 357 -22.45 -12.45 -4.24
C MET A 357 -23.07 -11.12 -3.79
N SER A 358 -22.95 -10.06 -4.59
CA SER A 358 -23.55 -8.76 -4.28
C SER A 358 -25.03 -8.70 -4.68
N LEU A 359 -25.41 -9.37 -5.77
CA LEU A 359 -26.81 -9.54 -6.16
C LEU A 359 -27.59 -10.37 -5.14
N ASP A 360 -26.96 -11.37 -4.49
CA ASP A 360 -27.56 -12.11 -3.36
C ASP A 360 -27.86 -11.23 -2.14
N LEU A 361 -27.09 -10.16 -1.92
CA LEU A 361 -27.45 -9.11 -0.95
C LEU A 361 -28.63 -8.27 -1.48
N VAL A 362 -28.61 -7.83 -2.74
CA VAL A 362 -29.70 -7.03 -3.34
C VAL A 362 -31.05 -7.78 -3.38
N ARG A 363 -31.05 -9.11 -3.48
CA ARG A 363 -32.26 -9.95 -3.32
C ARG A 363 -32.94 -9.73 -1.96
N GLN A 364 -32.19 -9.42 -0.91
CA GLN A 364 -32.72 -9.22 0.45
C GLN A 364 -33.26 -7.81 0.73
N PHE A 365 -32.99 -6.83 -0.15
CA PHE A 365 -33.38 -5.43 0.04
C PHE A 365 -34.22 -4.94 -1.16
N PRO A 366 -35.57 -5.08 -1.10
CA PRO A 366 -36.46 -4.79 -2.24
C PRO A 366 -36.42 -3.35 -2.75
N THR A 367 -36.12 -2.38 -1.87
CA THR A 367 -36.03 -0.95 -2.16
C THR A 367 -34.81 -0.56 -3.00
N VAL A 368 -33.82 -1.45 -3.13
CA VAL A 368 -32.56 -1.14 -3.83
C VAL A 368 -32.82 -1.01 -5.33
N THR A 369 -32.36 0.11 -5.89
CA THR A 369 -32.36 0.42 -7.33
C THR A 369 -30.96 0.35 -7.94
N THR A 370 -29.93 0.37 -7.10
CA THR A 370 -28.53 0.60 -7.50
C THR A 370 -27.60 -0.40 -6.83
N LEU A 371 -26.75 -1.08 -7.60
CA LEU A 371 -25.66 -1.90 -7.09
C LEU A 371 -24.32 -1.29 -7.49
N ASN A 372 -23.55 -0.87 -6.50
CA ASN A 372 -22.20 -0.34 -6.66
C ASN A 372 -21.18 -1.43 -6.30
N LEU A 373 -20.34 -1.82 -7.26
CA LEU A 373 -19.31 -2.87 -7.11
C LEU A 373 -17.93 -2.32 -6.73
N GLY A 374 -17.86 -1.02 -6.43
CA GLY A 374 -16.67 -0.34 -5.95
C GLY A 374 -15.54 -0.27 -6.98
N GLY A 375 -14.34 0.00 -6.49
CA GLY A 375 -13.11 0.04 -7.28
C GLY A 375 -12.32 -1.26 -7.21
N GLY A 376 -11.07 -1.23 -7.71
CA GLY A 376 -10.13 -2.36 -7.60
C GLY A 376 -9.45 -2.75 -8.91
N TYR A 377 -9.87 -2.17 -10.04
CA TYR A 377 -9.29 -2.42 -11.35
C TYR A 377 -7.76 -2.21 -11.32
N LYS A 378 -7.03 -3.29 -11.60
CA LYS A 378 -5.57 -3.35 -11.54
C LYS A 378 -4.99 -2.58 -12.72
N VAL A 379 -3.93 -1.81 -12.45
CA VAL A 379 -3.12 -1.16 -13.48
C VAL A 379 -1.71 -1.72 -13.39
N GLY A 380 -1.21 -2.24 -14.50
CA GLY A 380 0.23 -2.45 -14.68
C GLY A 380 0.93 -1.12 -14.88
N ARG A 381 1.90 -0.82 -14.02
CA ARG A 381 2.80 0.34 -14.16
C ARG A 381 4.04 -0.06 -14.94
N MET A 382 4.65 -1.19 -14.56
CA MET A 382 5.84 -1.74 -15.22
C MET A 382 5.48 -2.42 -16.55
N SER A 383 6.42 -2.45 -17.49
CA SER A 383 6.31 -3.14 -18.78
C SER A 383 5.79 -4.59 -18.69
N GLY A 384 6.21 -5.35 -17.67
CA GLY A 384 5.80 -6.74 -17.44
C GLY A 384 4.49 -6.96 -16.67
N GLU A 385 3.75 -5.90 -16.31
CA GLU A 385 2.53 -6.04 -15.49
C GLU A 385 1.24 -5.99 -16.32
N GLN A 386 0.41 -7.03 -16.22
CA GLN A 386 -0.92 -7.04 -16.84
C GLN A 386 -1.92 -6.10 -16.10
N SER A 387 -2.52 -5.16 -16.82
CA SER A 387 -3.68 -4.36 -16.40
C SER A 387 -5.01 -5.12 -16.53
N THR A 388 -6.05 -4.68 -15.83
CA THR A 388 -7.45 -5.08 -16.08
C THR A 388 -7.95 -4.50 -17.39
N ASP A 389 -8.57 -5.32 -18.23
CA ASP A 389 -9.45 -4.86 -19.32
C ASP A 389 -10.87 -4.70 -18.77
N LEU A 390 -11.37 -3.46 -18.72
CA LEU A 390 -12.70 -3.13 -18.21
C LEU A 390 -13.84 -3.74 -19.04
N GLN A 391 -13.63 -3.91 -20.34
CA GLN A 391 -14.63 -4.47 -21.25
C GLN A 391 -14.74 -5.98 -21.04
N ALA A 392 -13.60 -6.67 -20.93
CA ALA A 392 -13.55 -8.10 -20.67
C ALA A 392 -14.11 -8.49 -19.29
N ILE A 393 -13.90 -7.67 -18.24
CA ILE A 393 -14.51 -7.95 -16.91
C ILE A 393 -15.98 -7.51 -16.80
N GLY A 394 -16.41 -6.52 -17.60
CA GLY A 394 -17.77 -5.97 -17.50
C GLY A 394 -18.82 -6.84 -18.19
N ALA A 395 -18.46 -7.56 -19.26
CA ALA A 395 -19.38 -8.45 -19.97
C ALA A 395 -20.10 -9.48 -19.05
N PRO A 396 -19.41 -10.30 -18.23
CA PRO A 396 -20.10 -11.23 -17.33
C PRO A 396 -20.89 -10.53 -16.20
N VAL A 397 -20.46 -9.33 -15.77
CA VAL A 397 -21.22 -8.53 -14.79
C VAL A 397 -22.53 -8.00 -15.40
N MET A 398 -22.52 -7.65 -16.68
CA MET A 398 -23.73 -7.28 -17.42
C MET A 398 -24.69 -8.47 -17.54
N GLU A 399 -24.19 -9.67 -17.87
CA GLU A 399 -24.98 -10.91 -17.93
C GLU A 399 -25.65 -11.24 -16.58
N ASP A 400 -24.92 -11.11 -15.46
CA ASP A 400 -25.48 -11.31 -14.11
C ASP A 400 -26.65 -10.33 -13.82
N PHE A 401 -26.53 -9.07 -14.22
CA PHE A 401 -27.57 -8.05 -14.05
C PHE A 401 -28.80 -8.33 -14.93
N GLU A 402 -28.61 -8.83 -16.16
CA GLU A 402 -29.71 -9.26 -17.02
C GLU A 402 -30.42 -10.49 -16.45
N ALA A 403 -29.68 -11.48 -15.94
CA ALA A 403 -30.24 -12.66 -15.30
C ALA A 403 -31.05 -12.29 -14.05
N PHE A 404 -30.52 -11.41 -13.19
CA PHE A 404 -31.24 -10.89 -12.01
C PHE A 404 -32.54 -10.16 -12.41
N ALA A 405 -32.54 -9.37 -13.48
CA ALA A 405 -33.74 -8.68 -13.94
C ALA A 405 -34.77 -9.62 -14.59
N GLN A 406 -34.34 -10.72 -15.23
CA GLN A 406 -35.23 -11.78 -15.71
C GLN A 406 -35.85 -12.59 -14.57
N GLU A 407 -35.08 -12.86 -13.51
CA GLU A 407 -35.53 -13.57 -12.30
C GLU A 407 -36.53 -12.74 -11.47
N THR A 408 -36.19 -11.48 -11.20
CA THR A 408 -36.87 -10.65 -10.18
C THR A 408 -37.78 -9.57 -10.75
N GLY A 409 -37.71 -9.28 -12.06
CA GLY A 409 -38.33 -8.12 -12.70
C GLY A 409 -37.68 -6.77 -12.36
N ARG A 410 -36.68 -6.72 -11.47
CA ARG A 410 -36.01 -5.50 -11.02
C ARG A 410 -34.80 -5.18 -11.90
N LYS A 411 -34.83 -4.04 -12.59
CA LYS A 411 -33.69 -3.51 -13.34
C LYS A 411 -32.83 -2.61 -12.44
N LEU A 412 -31.62 -3.04 -12.15
CA LEU A 412 -30.67 -2.30 -11.30
C LEU A 412 -29.74 -1.42 -12.13
N LYS A 413 -29.45 -0.21 -11.64
CA LYS A 413 -28.33 0.60 -12.12
C LYS A 413 -27.01 0.02 -11.57
N LEU A 414 -25.98 -0.06 -12.41
CA LEU A 414 -24.62 -0.39 -11.98
C LEU A 414 -23.88 0.90 -11.58
N GLU A 415 -23.06 0.84 -10.52
CA GLU A 415 -22.00 1.84 -10.29
C GLU A 415 -20.64 1.17 -10.11
N ILE A 416 -19.58 1.88 -10.53
CA ILE A 416 -18.19 1.47 -10.39
C ILE A 416 -17.35 2.63 -9.82
N GLU A 417 -16.32 2.32 -9.05
CA GLU A 417 -15.48 3.33 -8.36
C GLU A 417 -13.99 3.28 -8.79
N PRO A 418 -13.66 3.47 -10.08
CA PRO A 418 -12.27 3.54 -10.52
C PRO A 418 -11.54 4.72 -9.85
N GLY A 419 -10.38 4.43 -9.26
CA GLY A 419 -9.40 5.43 -8.82
C GLY A 419 -8.10 5.24 -9.58
N THR A 420 -7.32 4.24 -9.17
CA THR A 420 -6.03 3.85 -9.79
C THR A 420 -6.11 3.75 -11.32
N PHE A 421 -7.17 3.17 -11.87
CA PHE A 421 -7.36 3.00 -13.31
C PHE A 421 -7.37 4.32 -14.09
N LEU A 422 -8.04 5.34 -13.55
CA LEU A 422 -8.22 6.62 -14.24
C LEU A 422 -6.92 7.43 -14.31
N VAL A 423 -6.13 7.40 -13.22
CA VAL A 423 -5.04 8.37 -13.03
C VAL A 423 -3.63 7.76 -12.99
N ALA A 424 -3.43 6.47 -12.65
CA ALA A 424 -2.10 5.95 -12.33
C ALA A 424 -1.05 6.15 -13.42
N ASN A 425 -1.33 5.66 -14.64
CA ASN A 425 -0.42 5.79 -15.79
C ASN A 425 -0.55 7.13 -16.54
N ALA A 426 -1.48 8.00 -16.11
CA ALA A 426 -1.70 9.34 -16.67
C ALA A 426 -0.94 10.43 -15.87
N GLY A 427 0.08 10.05 -15.11
CA GLY A 427 0.91 10.98 -14.36
C GLY A 427 2.33 10.46 -14.11
N SER A 428 3.28 11.39 -14.12
CA SER A 428 4.72 11.16 -13.92
C SER A 428 5.27 12.17 -12.92
N LEU A 429 6.39 11.84 -12.29
CA LEU A 429 7.17 12.72 -11.42
C LEU A 429 8.51 13.00 -12.11
N VAL A 430 8.79 14.26 -12.44
CA VAL A 430 10.01 14.70 -13.12
C VAL A 430 11.01 15.20 -12.08
N CYS A 431 12.11 14.48 -11.90
CA CYS A 431 13.19 14.77 -10.94
C CYS A 431 14.49 15.16 -11.67
N THR A 432 15.44 15.75 -10.96
CA THR A 432 16.84 15.86 -11.39
C THR A 432 17.73 14.88 -10.58
N ALA A 433 18.69 14.24 -11.23
CA ALA A 433 19.78 13.52 -10.56
C ALA A 433 20.75 14.52 -9.91
N GLN A 434 20.80 14.55 -8.58
CA GLN A 434 21.57 15.54 -7.80
C GLN A 434 22.98 15.06 -7.46
N ASP A 435 23.16 13.75 -7.27
CA ASP A 435 24.42 13.15 -6.79
C ASP A 435 24.51 11.67 -7.19
N LEU A 436 25.73 11.19 -7.39
CA LEU A 436 26.06 9.82 -7.78
C LEU A 436 27.08 9.23 -6.79
N VAL A 437 26.69 8.20 -6.05
CA VAL A 437 27.51 7.64 -4.96
C VAL A 437 27.84 6.17 -5.19
N SER A 438 29.13 5.89 -5.38
CA SER A 438 29.66 4.53 -5.31
C SER A 438 29.88 4.10 -3.86
N THR A 439 29.54 2.85 -3.55
CA THR A 439 29.98 2.16 -2.32
C THR A 439 31.14 1.18 -2.56
N GLY A 440 31.87 1.36 -3.67
CA GLY A 440 33.06 0.60 -4.03
C GLY A 440 32.76 -0.70 -4.79
N SER A 441 33.83 -1.39 -5.22
CA SER A 441 33.77 -2.50 -6.21
C SER A 441 33.00 -3.76 -5.79
N GLY A 442 32.55 -3.87 -4.54
CA GLY A 442 31.65 -4.93 -4.05
C GLY A 442 30.26 -4.43 -3.66
N GLY A 443 29.97 -3.14 -3.86
CA GLY A 443 28.76 -2.46 -3.40
C GLY A 443 27.77 -2.15 -4.52
N TYR A 444 27.19 -0.97 -4.44
CA TYR A 444 26.17 -0.41 -5.32
C TYR A 444 26.58 0.99 -5.78
N GLU A 445 26.18 1.34 -7.00
CA GLU A 445 26.13 2.72 -7.47
C GLU A 445 24.73 3.27 -7.18
N PHE A 446 24.66 4.42 -6.51
CA PHE A 446 23.41 5.08 -6.13
C PHE A 446 23.18 6.35 -6.95
N ILE A 447 21.96 6.53 -7.44
CA ILE A 447 21.46 7.81 -7.95
C ILE A 447 20.64 8.46 -6.84
N LYS A 448 21.00 9.67 -6.40
CA LYS A 448 20.16 10.49 -5.53
C LYS A 448 19.34 11.47 -6.37
N LEU A 449 18.04 11.50 -6.17
CA LEU A 449 17.15 12.46 -6.82
C LEU A 449 16.89 13.69 -5.96
N ASP A 450 16.40 14.76 -6.57
CA ASP A 450 15.77 15.87 -5.85
C ASP A 450 14.33 15.60 -5.40
N ALA A 451 13.80 14.38 -5.60
CA ALA A 451 12.55 13.90 -5.02
C ALA A 451 12.78 12.72 -4.06
N GLY A 452 11.89 12.52 -3.09
CA GLY A 452 11.92 11.39 -2.17
C GLY A 452 10.53 10.89 -1.78
N MET A 453 10.42 10.21 -0.63
CA MET A 453 9.15 9.77 -0.01
C MET A 453 8.18 10.94 0.30
N THR A 454 8.74 12.14 0.43
CA THR A 454 8.10 13.48 0.40
C THR A 454 7.17 13.69 -0.79
N GLU A 455 7.47 13.06 -1.93
CA GLU A 455 6.63 12.96 -3.12
C GLU A 455 6.08 11.52 -3.28
N LEU A 456 6.98 10.55 -3.35
CA LEU A 456 6.70 9.18 -3.75
C LEU A 456 6.86 8.20 -2.57
N LEU A 457 5.90 8.21 -1.65
CA LEU A 457 5.88 7.31 -0.48
C LEU A 457 5.59 5.83 -0.83
N ARG A 458 5.05 5.53 -2.03
CA ARG A 458 4.58 4.17 -2.39
C ARG A 458 5.65 3.07 -2.33
N PRO A 459 6.90 3.28 -2.79
CA PRO A 459 7.99 2.31 -2.65
C PRO A 459 8.29 2.00 -1.17
N SER A 460 8.52 3.02 -0.35
CA SER A 460 8.83 2.88 1.09
C SER A 460 7.68 2.31 1.92
N LEU A 461 6.42 2.51 1.52
CA LEU A 461 5.24 2.03 2.26
C LEU A 461 4.76 0.63 1.84
N TYR A 462 4.98 0.24 0.58
CA TYR A 462 4.40 -0.98 0.01
C TYR A 462 5.40 -1.91 -0.70
N GLY A 463 6.67 -1.52 -0.86
CA GLY A 463 7.59 -2.16 -1.80
C GLY A 463 7.10 -2.04 -3.25
N ALA A 464 6.33 -0.99 -3.56
CA ALA A 464 5.69 -0.83 -4.85
C ALA A 464 6.67 -0.30 -5.91
N LEU A 465 6.68 -0.95 -7.08
CA LEU A 465 7.53 -0.53 -8.19
C LEU A 465 6.90 0.60 -9.00
N HIS A 466 7.77 1.40 -9.60
CA HIS A 466 7.48 2.41 -10.61
C HIS A 466 8.53 2.28 -11.73
N PRO A 467 8.17 2.54 -13.00
CA PRO A 467 9.14 2.66 -14.07
C PRO A 467 9.98 3.93 -13.86
N ILE A 468 11.27 3.85 -14.15
CA ILE A 468 12.23 4.95 -14.01
C ILE A 468 12.95 5.10 -15.34
N VAL A 469 12.99 6.32 -15.87
CA VAL A 469 13.56 6.64 -17.18
C VAL A 469 14.52 7.82 -17.02
N VAL A 470 15.78 7.62 -17.43
CA VAL A 470 16.77 8.71 -17.48
C VAL A 470 16.58 9.49 -18.78
N VAL A 471 16.59 10.82 -18.68
CA VAL A 471 16.41 11.76 -19.78
C VAL A 471 17.57 12.76 -19.72
N PRO A 472 18.51 12.73 -20.69
CA PRO A 472 19.66 13.63 -20.68
C PRO A 472 19.28 15.11 -20.61
N ALA A 473 20.03 15.88 -19.81
CA ALA A 473 19.81 17.30 -19.60
C ALA A 473 19.81 18.09 -20.93
N GLU A 474 20.69 17.72 -21.85
CA GLU A 474 20.76 18.23 -23.23
C GLU A 474 20.93 17.06 -24.23
N GLY A 475 20.45 17.24 -25.46
CA GLY A 475 20.65 16.27 -26.55
C GLY A 475 19.92 14.93 -26.39
N GLU A 476 20.56 13.87 -26.91
CA GLU A 476 20.17 12.46 -26.85
C GLU A 476 21.27 11.66 -26.14
N GLY A 477 20.92 10.50 -25.56
CA GLY A 477 21.88 9.65 -24.84
C GLY A 477 22.76 8.81 -25.76
N ASP A 478 23.94 8.40 -25.27
CA ASP A 478 24.85 7.50 -25.98
C ASP A 478 24.30 6.07 -26.16
N GLY A 479 23.33 5.68 -25.32
CA GLY A 479 22.70 4.36 -25.31
C GLY A 479 23.38 3.36 -24.34
N ASP A 480 24.41 3.78 -23.62
CA ASP A 480 25.05 2.95 -22.58
C ASP A 480 24.10 2.75 -21.39
N THR A 481 24.23 1.60 -20.73
CA THR A 481 23.42 1.24 -19.55
C THR A 481 24.29 0.82 -18.37
N ALA A 482 23.82 1.08 -17.16
CA ALA A 482 24.46 0.66 -15.92
C ALA A 482 23.42 0.26 -14.85
N GLU A 483 23.90 -0.45 -13.83
CA GLU A 483 23.08 -1.00 -12.74
C GLU A 483 23.11 -0.08 -11.51
N TYR A 484 22.00 0.61 -11.23
CA TYR A 484 21.89 1.58 -10.14
C TYR A 484 20.84 1.18 -9.10
N VAL A 485 20.98 1.75 -7.89
CA VAL A 485 19.88 1.86 -6.91
C VAL A 485 19.44 3.32 -6.86
N VAL A 486 18.14 3.60 -6.93
CA VAL A 486 17.63 4.99 -6.91
C VAL A 486 17.07 5.30 -5.52
N VAL A 487 17.54 6.39 -4.93
CA VAL A 487 17.16 6.88 -3.59
C VAL A 487 16.80 8.36 -3.65
N GLY A 488 16.05 8.82 -2.67
CA GLY A 488 15.59 10.21 -2.62
C GLY A 488 16.50 11.16 -1.84
N HIS A 489 15.97 12.35 -1.54
CA HIS A 489 16.68 13.43 -0.86
C HIS A 489 16.61 13.38 0.68
N CYS A 490 15.77 12.52 1.27
CA CYS A 490 15.49 12.56 2.70
C CYS A 490 16.63 11.97 3.53
N CYS A 491 16.74 12.42 4.79
CA CYS A 491 17.72 11.88 5.75
C CYS A 491 17.24 10.57 6.39
N GLU A 492 16.68 9.65 5.59
CA GLU A 492 16.13 8.37 6.03
C GLU A 492 16.58 7.24 5.09
N SER A 493 17.05 6.14 5.68
CA SER A 493 17.49 4.91 5.01
C SER A 493 16.41 4.23 4.17
N GLY A 494 15.14 4.47 4.51
CA GLY A 494 13.96 4.00 3.76
C GLY A 494 13.52 4.89 2.60
N ASP A 495 14.23 5.98 2.27
CA ASP A 495 13.92 6.83 1.11
C ASP A 495 14.42 6.21 -0.21
N LEU A 496 13.81 5.08 -0.58
CA LEU A 496 14.25 4.13 -1.59
C LEU A 496 13.21 4.01 -2.71
N LEU A 497 13.57 4.39 -3.93
CA LEU A 497 12.68 4.32 -5.10
C LEU A 497 12.78 2.98 -5.84
N THR A 498 13.86 2.22 -5.66
CA THR A 498 14.03 0.86 -6.22
C THR A 498 14.10 -0.25 -5.17
N PRO A 499 13.01 -0.49 -4.41
CA PRO A 499 12.92 -1.65 -3.52
C PRO A 499 12.73 -2.95 -4.30
N VAL A 500 12.99 -4.07 -3.64
CA VAL A 500 12.51 -5.38 -4.05
C VAL A 500 10.97 -5.38 -3.99
N SER A 501 10.32 -5.96 -5.01
CA SER A 501 8.86 -5.93 -5.15
C SER A 501 8.16 -6.54 -3.92
N GLY A 502 7.37 -5.72 -3.22
CA GLY A 502 6.66 -6.10 -1.99
C GLY A 502 7.51 -6.12 -0.71
N ALA A 503 8.80 -5.79 -0.77
CA ALA A 503 9.72 -5.76 0.36
C ALA A 503 10.40 -4.38 0.46
N ALA A 504 9.68 -3.41 1.04
CA ALA A 504 10.03 -1.98 1.04
C ALA A 504 11.41 -1.62 1.62
N SER A 505 12.00 -2.48 2.46
CA SER A 505 13.30 -2.25 3.12
C SER A 505 14.47 -2.97 2.44
N GLU A 506 14.24 -3.68 1.34
CA GLU A 506 15.28 -4.41 0.59
C GLU A 506 15.60 -3.68 -0.72
N ILE A 507 16.88 -3.38 -0.98
CA ILE A 507 17.33 -2.67 -2.21
C ILE A 507 17.46 -3.62 -3.41
N GLU A 508 16.94 -3.24 -4.58
CA GLU A 508 17.20 -3.90 -5.85
C GLU A 508 17.96 -2.96 -6.81
N ARG A 509 18.91 -3.51 -7.58
CA ARG A 509 19.51 -2.79 -8.71
C ARG A 509 18.57 -2.77 -9.91
N ARG A 510 18.61 -1.68 -10.67
CA ARG A 510 17.90 -1.51 -11.93
C ARG A 510 18.87 -1.10 -13.03
N THR A 511 18.77 -1.81 -14.15
CA THR A 511 19.34 -1.41 -15.43
C THR A 511 18.67 -0.13 -15.87
N LEU A 512 19.42 0.95 -15.95
CA LEU A 512 18.99 2.24 -16.49
C LEU A 512 19.97 2.67 -17.57
N ALA A 513 19.58 3.61 -18.42
CA ALA A 513 20.56 4.36 -19.20
C ALA A 513 21.55 5.05 -18.23
N LYS A 514 22.81 5.15 -18.65
CA LYS A 514 23.88 5.83 -17.90
C LYS A 514 23.46 7.28 -17.64
N VAL A 515 23.67 7.75 -16.41
CA VAL A 515 23.21 9.06 -15.92
C VAL A 515 24.37 9.94 -15.51
N GLU A 516 24.25 11.25 -15.74
CA GLU A 516 25.16 12.29 -15.25
C GLU A 516 24.44 13.24 -14.26
N ILE A 517 25.21 13.95 -13.44
CA ILE A 517 24.63 14.89 -12.45
C ILE A 517 24.02 16.09 -13.21
N GLY A 518 22.74 16.37 -12.95
CA GLY A 518 21.96 17.39 -13.65
C GLY A 518 20.96 16.84 -14.66
N ASP A 519 21.08 15.57 -15.07
CA ASP A 519 20.10 14.87 -15.90
C ASP A 519 18.72 14.80 -15.25
N LEU A 520 17.70 14.63 -16.08
CA LEU A 520 16.35 14.34 -15.62
C LEU A 520 16.18 12.84 -15.36
N VAL A 521 15.46 12.51 -14.30
CA VAL A 521 14.99 11.17 -14.00
C VAL A 521 13.48 11.23 -13.85
N VAL A 522 12.76 10.66 -14.82
CA VAL A 522 11.30 10.62 -14.81
C VAL A 522 10.85 9.32 -14.17
N VAL A 523 10.04 9.43 -13.13
CA VAL A 523 9.39 8.29 -12.46
C VAL A 523 7.94 8.22 -12.91
N GLU A 524 7.57 7.13 -13.56
CA GLU A 524 6.30 6.95 -14.25
C GLU A 524 5.24 6.27 -13.38
N GLY A 525 3.97 6.29 -13.80
CA GLY A 525 2.89 5.62 -13.07
C GLY A 525 2.52 6.31 -11.74
N CYS A 526 2.85 7.60 -11.62
CA CYS A 526 2.78 8.42 -10.43
C CYS A 526 1.45 9.18 -10.25
N GLY A 527 0.46 9.03 -11.14
CA GLY A 527 -0.81 9.75 -10.99
C GLY A 527 -1.77 9.19 -9.94
N ALA A 528 -1.50 8.03 -9.30
CA ALA A 528 -2.39 7.42 -8.30
C ALA A 528 -1.69 7.12 -6.96
N TYR A 529 -2.22 7.69 -5.87
CA TYR A 529 -1.73 7.54 -4.49
C TYR A 529 -0.26 7.96 -4.31
N VAL A 530 0.10 9.09 -4.94
CA VAL A 530 1.43 9.72 -4.82
C VAL A 530 1.25 11.11 -4.20
N ALA A 531 0.92 12.16 -4.97
CA ALA A 531 0.64 13.50 -4.43
C ALA A 531 -0.46 13.55 -3.33
N GLY A 532 -1.44 12.64 -3.40
CA GLY A 532 -2.49 12.48 -2.37
C GLY A 532 -2.09 11.67 -1.13
N MET A 533 -0.88 11.09 -1.10
CA MET A 533 -0.43 10.13 -0.08
C MET A 533 1.07 10.28 0.24
N SER A 534 1.66 11.45 -0.01
CA SER A 534 3.10 11.68 0.15
C SER A 534 3.49 12.09 1.58
N ALA A 535 4.77 11.93 1.95
CA ALA A 535 5.29 12.33 3.25
C ALA A 535 5.56 13.86 3.32
N LYS A 536 4.50 14.64 3.08
CA LYS A 536 4.51 16.12 2.98
C LYS A 536 5.33 16.75 4.10
N ASN A 537 6.25 17.64 3.72
CA ASN A 537 7.09 18.43 4.62
C ASN A 537 8.00 17.61 5.55
N TYR A 538 8.22 16.31 5.27
CA TYR A 538 9.30 15.58 5.92
C TYR A 538 10.66 16.22 5.59
N ASN A 539 11.54 16.31 6.58
CA ASN A 539 12.75 17.14 6.57
C ASN A 539 12.53 18.62 6.12
N SER A 540 11.30 19.14 6.27
CA SER A 540 10.88 20.51 5.88
C SER A 540 11.00 20.84 4.38
N PHE A 541 11.02 19.84 3.49
CA PHE A 541 10.97 20.06 2.04
C PHE A 541 9.57 20.55 1.61
N PRO A 542 9.43 21.72 0.93
CA PRO A 542 8.13 22.24 0.54
C PRO A 542 7.46 21.43 -0.57
N GLU A 543 6.14 21.27 -0.47
CA GLU A 543 5.36 20.50 -1.44
C GLU A 543 5.54 20.98 -2.90
N VAL A 544 5.74 20.00 -3.78
CA VAL A 544 6.10 20.18 -5.20
C VAL A 544 4.91 20.66 -6.06
N PRO A 545 5.16 21.39 -7.17
CA PRO A 545 4.10 21.81 -8.08
C PRO A 545 3.47 20.61 -8.79
N GLU A 546 2.22 20.79 -9.19
CA GLU A 546 1.48 19.87 -10.06
C GLU A 546 1.14 20.59 -11.35
N VAL A 547 1.40 19.94 -12.48
CA VAL A 547 1.23 20.49 -13.83
C VAL A 547 0.32 19.57 -14.63
N LEU A 548 -0.60 20.14 -15.41
CA LEU A 548 -1.40 19.42 -16.40
C LEU A 548 -0.85 19.72 -17.79
N LEU A 549 -0.40 18.69 -18.49
CA LEU A 549 -0.11 18.73 -19.92
C LEU A 549 -1.43 18.59 -20.68
N ASP A 550 -1.72 19.52 -21.58
CA ASP A 550 -2.92 19.44 -22.42
C ASP A 550 -2.67 18.77 -23.78
N SER A 551 -3.75 18.55 -24.54
CA SER A 551 -3.68 17.89 -25.86
C SER A 551 -3.06 18.75 -26.98
N ALA A 552 -2.68 20.00 -26.72
CA ALA A 552 -1.87 20.83 -27.62
C ALA A 552 -0.38 20.80 -27.23
N GLY A 553 -0.04 20.28 -26.05
CA GLY A 553 1.31 20.21 -25.51
C GLY A 553 1.65 21.36 -24.54
N GLU A 554 0.68 22.18 -24.13
CA GLU A 554 0.91 23.26 -23.18
C GLU A 554 0.90 22.76 -21.72
N LEU A 555 1.72 23.39 -20.87
CA LEU A 555 1.92 23.03 -19.46
C LEU A 555 1.19 24.01 -18.53
N HIS A 556 0.09 23.56 -17.93
CA HIS A 556 -0.77 24.37 -17.05
C HIS A 556 -0.47 24.07 -15.58
N VAL A 557 -0.08 25.07 -14.79
CA VAL A 557 0.23 24.89 -13.37
C VAL A 557 -1.06 24.75 -12.54
N VAL A 558 -1.44 23.50 -12.25
CA VAL A 558 -2.65 23.13 -11.48
C VAL A 558 -2.41 23.02 -9.97
N ARG A 559 -1.15 23.04 -9.53
CA ARG A 559 -0.74 23.40 -8.16
C ARG A 559 0.62 24.10 -8.19
N ARG A 560 0.74 25.23 -7.48
CA ARG A 560 2.02 25.93 -7.30
C ARG A 560 2.90 25.19 -6.29
N ARG A 561 4.22 25.32 -6.41
CA ARG A 561 5.16 24.90 -5.36
C ARG A 561 4.85 25.66 -4.07
N GLN A 562 4.85 24.96 -2.94
CA GLN A 562 4.65 25.56 -1.61
C GLN A 562 5.87 26.41 -1.24
N THR A 563 5.66 27.49 -0.47
CA THR A 563 6.76 28.26 0.14
C THR A 563 7.06 27.76 1.55
N LEU A 564 8.26 28.05 2.08
CA LEU A 564 8.65 27.61 3.43
C LEU A 564 7.71 28.18 4.51
N GLU A 565 7.22 29.41 4.32
CA GLU A 565 6.27 30.08 5.21
C GLU A 565 4.93 29.34 5.30
N GLN A 566 4.50 28.71 4.20
CA GLN A 566 3.27 27.89 4.16
C GLN A 566 3.44 26.52 4.83
N ILE A 567 4.66 26.13 5.23
CA ILE A 567 4.88 24.93 6.06
C ILE A 567 4.57 25.27 7.51
N PHE A 568 5.13 26.38 8.01
CA PHE A 568 5.02 26.81 9.41
C PHE A 568 3.87 27.79 9.70
N GLU A 569 2.98 28.08 8.74
CA GLU A 569 1.89 29.07 8.86
C GLU A 569 0.97 28.86 10.09
N ASN A 570 0.85 27.62 10.56
CA ASN A 570 0.04 27.24 11.73
C ASN A 570 0.86 27.05 13.02
N GLU A 571 2.17 27.30 13.01
CA GLU A 571 3.03 27.21 14.18
C GLU A 571 2.90 28.46 15.07
N MET A 572 2.70 28.26 16.38
CA MET A 572 2.53 29.33 17.35
C MET A 572 3.76 29.42 18.27
N PRO A 573 4.34 30.62 18.48
CA PRO A 573 5.45 30.79 19.42
C PRO A 573 5.00 30.54 20.86
N LEU A 574 5.91 30.01 21.68
CA LEU A 574 5.67 29.85 23.12
C LEU A 574 5.44 31.20 23.81
N PRO A 575 4.54 31.28 24.80
CA PRO A 575 4.43 32.45 25.67
C PRO A 575 5.75 32.78 26.37
N THR A 576 6.13 34.05 26.39
CA THR A 576 7.38 34.53 27.02
C THR A 576 7.40 34.22 28.51
N GLY A 577 8.42 33.47 28.97
CA GLY A 577 8.61 33.11 30.38
C GLY A 577 8.14 31.71 30.76
N ILE A 578 7.74 30.90 29.77
CA ILE A 578 7.82 29.43 29.81
C ILE A 578 9.22 29.03 29.30
#